data_AF-A0A817P8M9-F1
#
_entry.id   AF-A0A817P8M9-F1
#
_cell.length_a   1.000
_cell.length_b   1.000
_cell.length_c   1.000
_cell.angle_alpha   90.00
_cell.angle_beta   90.00
_cell.angle_gamma   90.00
#
_symmetry.space_group_name_H-M   'P 1'
#
loop_
_entity.id
_entity.type
_entity.pdbx_description
1 polymer ?
#
loop_
_entity_poly.entity_id
_entity_poly.type
_entity_poly.pdbx_seq_one_letter_code
_entity_poly.pdbx_strand_id
1 'polypeptide(L)'
;MDLSDEILLIIFEELNNVEMLNSLMGINRRLDKILRDPIFSSHLTLMRSSSNGLFHPLVDIMIDRFCSQILPQIHHNIKWLNLESLSMERVLLASDYPNLYGLGLYQINYDTILRLFSGKNPISLLFFQILSS
;
A
#
# COMPACT_ATOMS: atom_id res chain seq x y z
N MET A 1 4.93 -21.81 24.16
CA MET A 1 5.60 -20.51 24.28
C MET A 1 4.87 -19.58 23.35
N ASP A 2 4.24 -18.52 23.87
CA ASP A 2 3.72 -17.46 23.02
C ASP A 2 4.90 -16.67 22.46
N LEU A 3 4.97 -16.56 21.13
CA LEU A 3 5.94 -15.70 20.44
C LEU A 3 5.68 -14.24 20.86
N SER A 4 6.70 -13.40 21.03
CA SER A 4 6.50 -11.99 21.41
C SER A 4 6.03 -11.14 20.20
N ASP A 5 5.46 -9.96 20.47
CA ASP A 5 4.99 -9.04 19.41
C ASP A 5 6.16 -8.53 18.56
N GLU A 6 7.33 -8.31 19.16
CA GLU A 6 8.54 -7.86 18.48
C GLU A 6 9.05 -8.91 17.48
N ILE A 7 9.03 -10.19 17.86
CA ILE A 7 9.45 -11.26 16.95
C ILE A 7 8.45 -11.40 15.80
N LEU A 8 7.15 -11.23 16.07
CA LEU A 8 6.13 -11.22 15.01
C LEU A 8 6.33 -10.06 14.03
N LEU A 9 6.66 -8.86 14.52
CA LEU A 9 6.98 -7.72 13.66
C LEU A 9 8.17 -8.01 12.75
N ILE A 10 9.26 -8.56 13.29
CA ILE A 10 10.44 -8.94 12.50
C ILE A 10 10.08 -9.97 11.41
N ILE A 11 9.28 -10.98 11.76
CA ILE A 11 8.82 -11.97 10.77
C ILE A 11 7.95 -11.30 9.71
N PHE A 12 7.08 -10.36 10.10
CA PHE A 12 6.15 -9.71 9.19
C PHE A 12 6.83 -8.71 8.26
N GLU A 13 7.90 -8.05 8.69
CA GLU A 13 8.72 -7.16 7.85
C GLU A 13 9.39 -7.90 6.68
N GLU A 14 9.73 -9.17 6.87
CA GLU A 14 10.29 -10.03 5.81
C GLU A 14 9.21 -10.55 4.84
N LEU A 15 7.93 -10.33 5.15
CA LEU A 15 6.79 -10.79 4.34
C LEU A 15 6.16 -9.64 3.58
N ASN A 16 5.47 -9.98 2.49
CA ASN A 16 4.76 -8.98 1.71
C ASN A 16 3.61 -8.35 2.54
N ASN A 17 3.77 -7.06 2.87
CA ASN A 17 2.90 -6.37 3.83
C ASN A 17 1.44 -6.37 3.38
N VAL A 18 1.16 -6.21 2.09
CA VAL A 18 -0.23 -6.17 1.59
C VAL A 18 -0.90 -7.54 1.58
N GLU A 19 -0.14 -8.60 1.29
CA GLU A 19 -0.65 -9.97 1.37
C GLU A 19 -0.97 -10.33 2.83
N MET A 20 -0.14 -9.88 3.77
CA MET A 20 -0.37 -10.03 5.21
C MET A 20 -1.59 -9.25 5.69
N LEU A 21 -1.74 -7.98 5.29
CA LEU A 21 -2.93 -7.19 5.60
C LEU A 21 -4.20 -7.86 5.06
N ASN A 22 -4.16 -8.34 3.81
CA ASN A 22 -5.29 -9.06 3.23
C ASN A 22 -5.54 -10.40 3.93
N SER A 23 -4.51 -11.12 4.34
CA SER A 23 -4.68 -12.47 4.87
C SER A 23 -5.07 -12.49 6.34
N LEU A 24 -4.54 -11.57 7.15
CA LEU A 24 -4.57 -11.68 8.61
C LEU A 24 -5.44 -10.62 9.30
N MET A 25 -5.70 -9.50 8.64
CA MET A 25 -6.48 -8.42 9.25
C MET A 25 -7.94 -8.84 9.42
N GLY A 26 -8.45 -8.68 10.64
CA GLY A 26 -9.78 -9.11 11.08
C GLY A 26 -9.85 -10.55 11.57
N ILE A 27 -8.76 -11.32 11.53
CA ILE A 27 -8.75 -12.72 12.00
C ILE A 27 -8.52 -12.78 13.52
N ASN A 28 -7.60 -11.97 14.04
CA ASN A 28 -7.20 -12.03 15.44
C ASN A 28 -6.84 -10.64 15.96
N ARG A 29 -7.38 -10.29 17.14
CA ARG A 29 -7.16 -8.96 17.76
C ARG A 29 -5.69 -8.61 17.99
N ARG A 30 -4.86 -9.60 18.33
CA ARG A 30 -3.41 -9.40 18.52
C ARG A 30 -2.72 -9.10 17.20
N LEU A 31 -3.06 -9.84 16.15
CA LEU A 31 -2.54 -9.60 14.80
C LEU A 31 -2.99 -8.24 14.26
N ASP A 32 -4.25 -7.86 14.48
CA ASP A 32 -4.78 -6.56 14.08
C ASP A 32 -4.00 -5.40 14.71
N LYS A 33 -3.60 -5.53 15.98
CA LYS A 33 -2.76 -4.53 16.63
C LYS A 33 -1.41 -4.39 15.93
N ILE A 34 -0.77 -5.53 15.62
CA ILE A 34 0.55 -5.57 14.95
C ILE A 34 0.46 -4.99 13.53
N LEU A 35 -0.56 -5.38 12.75
CA LEU A 35 -0.73 -4.95 11.36
C LEU A 35 -1.08 -3.47 11.21
N ARG A 36 -1.64 -2.86 12.26
CA ARG A 36 -1.89 -1.41 12.33
C ARG A 36 -0.72 -0.63 12.88
N ASP A 37 0.33 -1.30 13.36
CA ASP A 37 1.50 -0.63 13.89
C ASP A 37 2.17 0.21 12.80
N PRO A 38 2.59 1.46 13.10
CA PRO A 38 3.27 2.31 12.12
C PRO A 38 4.54 1.69 11.55
N ILE A 39 5.26 0.85 12.31
CA ILE A 39 6.45 0.14 11.83
C ILE A 39 6.09 -0.68 10.60
N PHE A 40 5.02 -1.47 10.70
CA PHE A 40 4.57 -2.36 9.63
C PHE A 40 3.82 -1.63 8.50
N SER A 41 3.01 -0.64 8.84
CA SER A 41 2.08 0.02 7.90
C SER A 41 2.62 1.29 7.23
N SER A 42 3.82 1.75 7.60
CA SER A 42 4.39 2.98 7.04
C SER A 42 4.79 2.87 5.57
N HIS A 43 5.27 1.71 5.14
CA HIS A 43 5.72 1.46 3.77
C HIS A 43 4.94 0.28 3.23
N LEU A 44 4.03 0.53 2.28
CA LEU A 44 3.24 -0.53 1.68
C LEU A 44 3.58 -0.69 0.21
N THR A 45 3.74 -1.94 -0.20
CA THR A 45 3.88 -2.31 -1.60
C THR A 45 2.64 -3.07 -2.03
N LEU A 46 1.77 -2.42 -2.81
CA LEU A 46 0.52 -3.00 -3.31
C LEU A 46 0.77 -3.80 -4.60
N MET A 47 1.73 -4.72 -4.52
CA MET A 47 2.09 -5.67 -5.57
C MET A 47 2.41 -7.01 -4.91
N ARG A 48 2.18 -8.11 -5.61
CA ARG A 48 2.52 -9.45 -5.14
C ARG A 48 3.99 -9.72 -5.42
N SER A 49 4.70 -10.26 -4.43
CA SER A 49 6.04 -10.78 -4.65
C SER A 49 5.94 -12.21 -5.18
N SER A 50 6.77 -12.55 -6.15
CA SER A 50 6.93 -13.93 -6.61
C SER A 50 8.28 -14.49 -6.19
N SER A 51 8.38 -15.82 -6.18
CA SER A 51 9.59 -16.55 -5.77
C SER A 51 10.82 -16.25 -6.63
N ASN A 52 10.66 -15.68 -7.82
CA ASN A 52 11.75 -15.24 -8.68
C ASN A 52 12.12 -13.75 -8.48
N GLY A 53 11.54 -13.08 -7.47
CA GLY A 53 11.78 -11.67 -7.15
C GLY A 53 11.01 -10.69 -8.05
N LEU A 54 10.15 -11.16 -8.96
CA LEU A 54 9.32 -10.28 -9.78
C LEU A 54 8.09 -9.82 -9.01
N PHE A 55 7.71 -8.56 -9.22
CA PHE A 55 6.48 -7.99 -8.72
C PHE A 55 5.36 -8.19 -9.74
N HIS A 56 4.22 -8.70 -9.26
CA HIS A 56 3.00 -8.86 -10.04
C HIS A 56 1.87 -7.96 -9.51
N PRO A 57 0.93 -7.59 -10.37
CA PRO A 57 -0.31 -6.94 -9.96
C PRO A 57 -1.03 -7.69 -8.84
N LEU A 58 -1.64 -6.95 -7.92
CA LEU A 58 -2.67 -7.53 -7.05
C LEU A 58 -3.92 -7.82 -7.87
N VAL A 59 -4.63 -8.89 -7.50
CA VAL A 59 -5.95 -9.18 -8.08
C VAL A 59 -6.97 -8.15 -7.57
N ASP A 60 -7.97 -7.82 -8.39
CA ASP A 60 -8.94 -6.76 -8.10
C ASP A 60 -9.63 -6.92 -6.74
N ILE A 61 -9.98 -8.15 -6.36
CA ILE A 61 -10.63 -8.42 -5.07
C ILE A 61 -9.76 -8.05 -3.86
N MET A 62 -8.43 -8.15 -4.00
CA MET A 62 -7.49 -7.73 -2.95
C MET A 62 -7.39 -6.20 -2.88
N ILE A 63 -7.43 -5.52 -4.04
CA ILE A 63 -7.47 -4.05 -4.09
C ILE A 63 -8.78 -3.53 -3.50
N ASP A 64 -9.92 -4.13 -3.84
CA ASP A 64 -11.23 -3.74 -3.31
C ASP A 64 -11.30 -3.90 -1.81
N ARG A 65 -10.84 -5.05 -1.29
CA ARG A 65 -10.75 -5.27 0.14
C ARG A 65 -9.78 -4.30 0.80
N PHE A 66 -8.63 -4.04 0.18
CA PHE A 66 -7.67 -3.09 0.69
C PHE A 66 -8.30 -1.70 0.83
N CYS A 67 -8.91 -1.18 -0.23
CA CYS A 67 -9.50 0.16 -0.24
C CYS A 67 -10.70 0.29 0.71
N SER A 68 -11.58 -0.71 0.76
CA SER A 68 -12.83 -0.62 1.53
C SER A 68 -12.70 -1.00 3.01
N GLN A 69 -11.76 -1.89 3.36
CA GLN A 69 -11.68 -2.44 4.71
C GLN A 69 -10.37 -2.10 5.42
N ILE A 70 -9.23 -2.23 4.74
CA ILE A 70 -7.90 -2.12 5.36
C ILE A 70 -7.48 -0.65 5.46
N LEU A 71 -7.51 0.04 4.32
CA LEU A 71 -7.03 1.40 4.17
C LEU A 71 -7.65 2.39 5.17
N PRO A 72 -8.98 2.39 5.43
CA PRO A 72 -9.58 3.29 6.41
C PRO A 72 -9.01 3.15 7.84
N GLN A 73 -8.34 2.04 8.13
CA GLN A 73 -7.80 1.75 9.45
C GLN A 73 -6.31 2.10 9.59
N ILE A 74 -5.59 2.26 8.47
CA ILE A 74 -4.14 2.45 8.46
C ILE A 74 -3.65 3.65 7.65
N HIS A 75 -4.52 4.35 6.90
CA HIS A 75 -4.14 5.43 5.97
C HIS A 75 -3.28 6.53 6.62
N HIS A 76 -3.53 6.84 7.89
CA HIS A 76 -2.76 7.83 8.65
C HIS A 76 -1.33 7.39 8.96
N ASN A 77 -1.00 6.10 8.92
CA ASN A 77 0.36 5.61 9.15
C ASN A 77 1.19 5.55 7.88
N ILE A 78 0.54 5.51 6.72
CA ILE A 78 1.17 5.32 5.43
C ILE A 78 2.02 6.55 5.07
N LYS A 79 3.31 6.30 4.87
CA LYS A 79 4.34 7.27 4.51
C LYS A 79 4.83 7.09 3.08
N TRP A 80 4.86 5.84 2.63
CA TRP A 80 5.27 5.45 1.28
C TRP A 80 4.33 4.41 0.69
N LEU A 81 3.95 4.60 -0.58
CA LEU A 81 3.16 3.64 -1.35
C LEU A 81 3.87 3.24 -2.63
N ASN A 82 4.03 1.94 -2.84
CA ASN A 82 4.42 1.37 -4.13
C ASN A 82 3.19 0.78 -4.82
N LEU A 83 2.82 1.33 -5.98
CA LEU A 83 1.60 1.01 -6.70
C LEU A 83 1.89 0.64 -8.15
N GLU A 84 1.01 -0.16 -8.74
CA GLU A 84 0.93 -0.32 -10.19
C GLU A 84 0.05 0.79 -10.79
N SER A 85 0.32 1.16 -12.05
CA SER A 85 -0.48 2.12 -12.80
C SER A 85 -1.99 1.81 -12.80
N LEU A 86 -2.40 0.54 -12.91
CA LEU A 86 -3.81 0.14 -12.97
C LEU A 86 -4.58 0.34 -11.66
N SER A 87 -3.91 0.19 -10.51
CA SER A 87 -4.53 0.34 -9.19
C SER A 87 -4.33 1.71 -8.57
N MET A 88 -3.41 2.52 -9.10
CA MET A 88 -3.04 3.85 -8.62
C MET A 88 -4.25 4.75 -8.34
N GLU A 89 -5.15 4.90 -9.33
CA GLU A 89 -6.32 5.77 -9.18
C GLU A 89 -7.25 5.32 -8.05
N ARG A 90 -7.57 4.02 -8.02
CA ARG A 90 -8.46 3.44 -7.01
C ARG A 90 -7.89 3.62 -5.60
N VAL A 91 -6.60 3.41 -5.44
CA VAL A 91 -5.94 3.48 -4.13
C VAL A 91 -5.80 4.93 -3.68
N LEU A 92 -5.26 5.81 -4.53
CA LEU A 92 -5.01 7.20 -4.17
C LEU A 92 -6.29 8.01 -3.92
N LEU A 93 -7.41 7.63 -4.54
CA LEU A 93 -8.71 8.27 -4.31
C LEU A 93 -9.53 7.63 -3.18
N ALA A 94 -9.10 6.48 -2.64
CA ALA A 94 -9.88 5.77 -1.61
C ALA A 94 -9.74 6.37 -0.21
N SER A 95 -8.73 7.20 0.06
CA SER A 95 -8.51 7.79 1.37
C SER A 95 -7.65 9.05 1.31
N ASP A 96 -7.68 9.84 2.37
CA ASP A 96 -6.74 10.93 2.59
C ASP A 96 -5.46 10.39 3.23
N TYR A 97 -4.31 10.75 2.68
CA TYR A 97 -3.01 10.27 3.16
C TYR A 97 -2.20 11.39 3.81
N PRO A 98 -2.47 11.74 5.09
CA PRO A 98 -1.89 12.93 5.71
C PRO A 98 -0.36 12.87 5.91
N ASN A 99 0.22 11.68 5.91
CA ASN A 99 1.66 11.46 6.15
C ASN A 99 2.40 10.91 4.92
N LEU A 100 1.75 10.85 3.76
CA LEU A 100 2.34 10.32 2.54
C LEU A 100 3.26 11.35 1.90
N TYR A 101 4.55 11.02 1.85
CA TYR A 101 5.58 11.82 1.19
C TYR A 101 6.29 11.06 0.07
N GLY A 102 5.94 9.78 -0.14
CA GLY A 102 6.60 8.93 -1.12
C GLY A 102 5.63 8.09 -1.93
N LEU A 103 5.82 8.09 -3.25
CA LEU A 103 5.07 7.25 -4.18
C LEU A 103 6.01 6.59 -5.19
N GLY A 104 6.08 5.27 -5.16
CA GLY A 104 6.71 4.46 -6.20
C GLY A 104 5.66 3.94 -7.17
N LEU A 105 5.89 4.16 -8.46
CA LEU A 105 5.00 3.68 -9.52
C LEU A 105 5.70 2.62 -10.35
N TYR A 106 5.05 1.47 -10.50
CA TYR A 106 5.55 0.30 -11.21
C TYR A 106 4.71 0.01 -12.44
N GLN A 107 5.35 -0.62 -13.44
CA GLN A 107 4.71 -1.02 -14.70
C GLN A 107 3.89 0.13 -15.32
N ILE A 108 4.48 1.32 -15.34
CA ILE A 108 3.82 2.51 -15.90
C ILE A 108 3.90 2.43 -17.42
N ASN A 109 2.75 2.43 -18.08
CA ASN A 109 2.69 2.58 -19.52
C ASN A 109 2.78 4.07 -19.93
N TYR A 110 3.16 4.30 -21.18
CA TYR A 110 3.35 5.65 -21.73
C TYR A 110 2.10 6.53 -21.59
N ASP A 111 0.91 5.96 -21.80
CA ASP A 111 -0.36 6.69 -21.67
C ASP A 111 -0.61 7.18 -20.24
N THR A 112 -0.27 6.38 -19.23
CA THR A 112 -0.39 6.77 -17.82
C THR A 112 0.56 7.91 -17.49
N ILE A 113 1.80 7.87 -18.00
CA ILE A 113 2.77 8.96 -17.86
C ILE A 113 2.19 10.24 -18.48
N LEU A 114 1.72 10.19 -19.72
CA LEU A 114 1.13 11.36 -20.38
C LEU A 114 -0.07 11.92 -19.59
N ARG A 115 -0.92 11.07 -19.03
CA ARG A 115 -2.05 11.50 -18.20
C ARG A 115 -1.60 12.18 -16.90
N LEU A 116 -0.57 11.65 -16.23
CA LEU A 116 -0.02 12.24 -15.00
C LEU A 116 0.63 13.60 -15.28
N PHE A 117 1.44 13.72 -16.32
CA PHE A 117 2.18 14.95 -16.63
C PHE A 117 1.37 16.01 -17.39
N SER A 118 0.24 15.64 -18.00
CA SER A 118 -0.62 16.62 -18.68
C SER A 118 -1.47 17.48 -17.72
N GLY A 119 -1.46 17.19 -16.41
CA GLY A 119 -2.26 17.92 -15.43
C GLY A 119 -3.77 17.70 -15.58
N LYS A 120 -4.20 16.81 -16.49
CA LYS A 120 -5.61 16.54 -16.79
C LYS A 120 -6.22 15.47 -15.89
N ASN A 121 -5.42 14.83 -15.05
CA ASN A 121 -5.86 13.78 -14.14
C ASN A 121 -5.91 14.34 -12.70
N PRO A 122 -6.99 14.12 -11.92
CA PRO A 122 -7.05 14.49 -10.51
C PRO A 122 -5.85 14.01 -9.67
N ILE A 123 -5.28 12.87 -10.03
CA ILE A 123 -4.10 12.27 -9.38
C ILE A 123 -2.83 13.09 -9.63
N SER A 124 -2.76 13.83 -10.74
CA SER A 124 -1.56 14.63 -11.06
C SER A 124 -1.26 15.65 -9.96
N LEU A 125 -2.30 16.28 -9.37
CA LEU A 125 -2.13 17.21 -8.26
C LEU A 125 -1.57 16.53 -7.02
N LEU A 126 -2.07 15.34 -6.67
CA LEU A 126 -1.58 14.54 -5.55
C LEU A 126 -0.12 14.10 -5.79
N PHE A 127 0.19 13.68 -7.01
CA PHE A 127 1.54 13.31 -7.43
C PHE A 127 2.52 14.48 -7.29
N PHE A 128 2.13 15.69 -7.74
CA PHE A 128 2.98 16.88 -7.59
C PHE A 128 3.08 17.37 -6.14
N GLN A 129 2.02 17.26 -5.33
CA GLN A 129 2.07 17.57 -3.90
C GLN A 129 3.10 16.68 -3.18
N ILE A 130 3.07 15.38 -3.46
CA ILE A 130 4.02 14.41 -2.90
C ILE A 130 5.46 14.75 -3.31
N LEU A 131 5.71 15.12 -4.58
CA LEU A 131 7.05 15.49 -5.04
C LEU A 131 7.57 16.84 -4.50
N SER A 132 6.68 17.71 -4.01
CA SER A 132 7.03 19.03 -3.49
C SER A 132 7.21 19.07 -1.96
N SER A 133 7.00 17.95 -1.28
CA SER A 133 7.09 17.76 0.18
C SER A 133 8.47 17.24 0.58
#